data_AF-A0A8T3MN88-F1
#
_entry.id   AF-A0A8T3MN88-F1
#
_cell.length_a   1.000
_cell.length_b   1.000
_cell.length_c   1.000
_cell.angle_alpha   90.00
_cell.angle_beta   90.00
_cell.angle_gamma   90.00
#
_symmetry.space_group_name_H-M   'P 1'
#
loop_
_entity.id
_entity.type
_entity.pdbx_description
1 polymer ?
#
loop_
_entity_poly.entity_id
_entity_poly.type
_entity_poly.pdbx_seq_one_letter_code
_entity_poly.pdbx_strand_id
1 'polypeptide(L)' 'DPRSQRCEECGSGSSLRLCATCGHVGCCESQRGDARTHAVGEGHPVIKSLPLGPRAFTWCYTCNDYL' A
#
# COMPACT_ATOMS: atom_id res chain seq x y z
N ASP A 1 -3.71 -11.32 2.64
CA ASP A 1 -3.26 -11.44 1.24
C ASP A 1 -3.70 -10.23 0.41
N PRO A 2 -2.99 -9.88 -0.68
CA PRO A 2 -3.41 -8.82 -1.59
C PRO A 2 -4.68 -9.20 -2.36
N ARG A 3 -5.67 -8.31 -2.39
CA ARG A 3 -6.93 -8.50 -3.13
C ARG A 3 -6.77 -8.40 -4.65
N SER A 4 -5.69 -7.77 -5.09
CA SER A 4 -5.38 -7.53 -6.50
C SER A 4 -3.86 -7.58 -6.73
N GLN A 5 -3.45 -7.92 -7.95
CA GLN A 5 -2.06 -7.84 -8.40
C GLN A 5 -1.68 -6.46 -8.94
N ARG A 6 -2.67 -5.55 -9.05
CA ARG A 6 -2.55 -4.20 -9.59
C ARG A 6 -3.24 -3.21 -8.67
N CYS A 7 -2.91 -1.92 -8.80
CA CYS A 7 -3.65 -0.85 -8.14
C CYS A 7 -5.15 -0.96 -8.47
N GLU A 8 -5.99 -1.02 -7.46
CA GLU A 8 -7.44 -1.21 -7.63
C GLU A 8 -8.11 0.03 -8.26
N GLU A 9 -7.52 1.22 -8.11
CA GLU A 9 -8.06 2.48 -8.65
C GLU A 9 -7.65 2.74 -10.10
N CYS A 10 -6.36 2.63 -10.39
CA CYS A 10 -5.79 3.07 -11.67
C CYS A 10 -5.17 1.93 -12.49
N GLY A 11 -5.15 0.70 -11.97
CA GLY A 11 -4.57 -0.45 -12.65
C GLY A 11 -3.05 -0.40 -12.77
N SER A 12 -2.31 0.43 -12.02
CA SER A 12 -0.84 0.34 -12.05
C SER A 12 -0.35 -1.06 -11.66
N GLY A 13 0.73 -1.54 -12.29
CA GLY A 13 1.38 -2.81 -11.98
C GLY A 13 2.72 -2.66 -11.25
N SER A 14 3.14 -1.42 -10.95
CA SER A 14 4.45 -1.12 -10.37
C SER A 14 4.33 -0.26 -9.12
N SER A 15 5.34 -0.33 -8.26
CA SER A 15 5.43 0.42 -7.00
C SER A 15 4.14 0.37 -6.18
N LEU A 16 3.66 -0.85 -5.98
CA LEU A 16 2.40 -1.13 -5.30
C LEU A 16 2.59 -1.23 -3.79
N ARG A 17 1.54 -0.89 -3.07
CA ARG A 17 1.43 -0.98 -1.61
C ARG A 17 0.19 -1.78 -1.26
N LEU A 18 0.38 -2.75 -0.39
CA LEU A 18 -0.66 -3.60 0.18
C LEU A 18 -1.05 -3.04 1.56
N CYS A 19 -2.32 -2.75 1.77
CA CYS A 19 -2.87 -2.48 3.09
C CYS A 19 -2.75 -3.74 3.98
N ALA A 20 -2.08 -3.60 5.13
CA ALA A 20 -1.91 -4.70 6.07
C ALA A 20 -3.20 -5.07 6.80
N THR A 21 -4.16 -4.15 6.89
CA THR A 21 -5.43 -4.36 7.60
C THR A 21 -6.48 -5.08 6.76
N CYS A 22 -6.70 -4.64 5.52
CA CYS A 22 -7.82 -5.09 4.69
C CYS A 22 -7.44 -5.72 3.34
N GLY A 23 -6.14 -5.78 3.03
CA GLY A 23 -5.63 -6.41 1.80
C GLY A 23 -5.77 -5.58 0.52
N HIS A 24 -6.26 -4.34 0.62
CA HIS A 24 -6.35 -3.40 -0.50
C HIS A 24 -4.98 -3.14 -1.16
N VAL A 25 -4.93 -3.02 -2.49
CA VAL A 25 -3.70 -2.71 -3.22
C VAL A 25 -3.80 -1.37 -3.95
N GLY A 26 -2.97 -0.42 -3.54
CA GLY A 26 -2.87 0.92 -4.13
C GLY A 26 -1.48 1.22 -4.69
N CYS A 27 -1.38 2.23 -5.54
CA CYS A 27 -0.10 2.74 -6.05
C CYS A 27 0.56 3.71 -5.07
N CYS A 28 1.90 3.82 -5.11
CA CYS A 28 2.64 4.76 -4.27
C CYS A 28 2.39 6.24 -4.64
N GLU A 29 2.87 7.13 -3.78
CA GLU A 29 2.79 8.58 -3.86
C GLU A 29 3.51 9.15 -5.07
N SER A 30 4.59 8.50 -5.53
CA SER A 30 5.29 8.88 -6.77
C SER A 30 4.47 8.62 -8.04
N GLN A 31 3.31 7.96 -7.91
CA GLN A 31 2.33 7.78 -8.98
C GLN A 31 1.10 8.67 -8.70
N ARG A 32 -0.04 8.06 -8.36
CA ARG A 32 -1.27 8.79 -7.96
C ARG A 32 -1.47 8.83 -6.45
N GLY A 33 -0.70 8.05 -5.68
CA GLY A 33 -0.81 8.00 -4.22
C GLY A 33 -2.08 7.32 -3.71
N ASP A 34 -2.69 6.44 -4.50
CA ASP A 34 -3.93 5.76 -4.15
C ASP A 34 -3.80 4.98 -2.83
N ALA A 35 -2.64 4.38 -2.55
CA ALA A 35 -2.38 3.68 -1.28
C ALA A 35 -2.41 4.60 -0.04
N ARG A 36 -1.87 5.82 -0.16
CA ARG A 36 -1.89 6.81 0.91
C ARG A 36 -3.31 7.35 1.11
N THR A 37 -4.02 7.62 0.01
CA THR A 37 -5.41 8.05 0.04
C THR A 37 -6.28 7.01 0.76
N HIS A 38 -6.13 5.73 0.41
CA HIS A 38 -6.79 4.62 1.10
C HIS A 38 -6.43 4.57 2.59
N ALA A 39 -5.13 4.64 2.92
CA ALA A 39 -4.66 4.57 4.30
C ALA A 39 -5.27 5.67 5.19
N VAL A 40 -5.35 6.90 4.68
CA VAL A 40 -5.92 8.04 5.40
C VAL A 40 -7.46 7.98 5.42
N GLY A 41 -8.10 7.65 4.30
CA GLY A 41 -9.56 7.63 4.18
C GLY A 41 -10.23 6.53 4.99
N GLU A 42 -9.63 5.33 5.02
CA GLU A 42 -10.18 4.17 5.72
C GLU A 42 -9.64 4.00 7.15
N GLY A 43 -8.69 4.84 7.57
CA GLY A 43 -8.02 4.65 8.87
C GLY A 43 -7.17 3.38 8.93
N HIS A 44 -6.55 3.01 7.80
CA HIS A 44 -5.66 1.86 7.66
C HIS A 44 -4.21 2.30 7.48
N PRO A 45 -3.52 2.73 8.55
CA PRO A 45 -2.25 3.44 8.41
C PRO A 45 -1.07 2.55 8.02
N VAL A 46 -1.21 1.22 8.13
CA VAL A 46 -0.12 0.28 7.91
C VAL A 46 -0.20 -0.34 6.52
N ILE A 47 0.88 -0.21 5.76
CA ILE A 47 1.04 -0.77 4.43
C ILE A 47 2.31 -1.62 4.33
N LYS A 48 2.33 -2.56 3.39
CA LYS A 48 3.48 -3.34 2.98
C LYS A 48 3.81 -3.07 1.52
N SER A 49 5.09 -3.03 1.17
CA SER A 49 5.47 -2.92 -0.23
C SER A 49 5.26 -4.24 -0.97
N LEU A 50 4.81 -4.17 -2.22
CA LEU A 50 4.80 -5.30 -3.13
C LEU A 50 6.00 -5.26 -4.09
N PRO A 51 6.51 -6.43 -4.53
CA PRO A 51 6.07 -7.78 -4.16
C PRO A 51 6.41 -8.15 -2.70
N LEU A 52 5.60 -9.03 -2.08
CA LEU A 52 5.88 -9.54 -0.74
C LEU A 52 7.12 -10.44 -0.77
N GLY A 53 7.99 -10.30 0.23
CA GLY A 53 9.20 -11.11 0.36
C GLY A 53 10.22 -10.50 1.32
N PRO A 54 11.46 -11.03 1.35
CA PRO A 54 12.49 -10.59 2.31
C PRO A 54 12.93 -9.13 2.16
N ARG A 55 12.69 -8.53 0.99
CA ARG A 55 12.99 -7.12 0.70
C ARG A 55 11.77 -6.21 0.83
N ALA A 56 10.61 -6.76 1.18
CA ALA A 56 9.43 -5.95 1.41
C ALA A 56 9.62 -5.17 2.70
N PHE A 57 9.20 -3.91 2.69
CA PHE A 57 9.15 -3.09 3.88
C PHE A 57 7.69 -2.93 4.34
N THR A 58 7.53 -2.69 5.63
CA THR A 58 6.27 -2.24 6.20
C THR A 58 6.42 -0.78 6.61
N TRP A 59 5.40 0.03 6.35
CA TRP A 59 5.39 1.44 6.68
C TRP A 59 4.09 1.80 7.39
N CYS A 60 4.18 2.64 8.41
CA CYS A 60 3.04 3.19 9.13
C CYS A 60 2.92 4.69 8.84
N TYR A 61 1.87 5.11 8.13
CA TYR A 61 1.66 6.53 7.80
C TYR A 61 1.46 7.43 9.03
N THR A 62 0.79 6.92 10.07
CA THR A 62 0.56 7.68 11.31
C THR A 62 1.81 7.75 12.18
N CYS A 63 2.60 6.68 12.20
CA CYS A 63 3.83 6.60 12.97
C CYS A 63 4.97 7.37 12.28
N ASN A 64 4.86 7.55 10.96
CA ASN A 64 5.91 8.09 10.10
C ASN A 64 7.24 7.35 10.26
N ASP A 65 7.15 6.02 10.33
CA ASP A 65 8.30 5.14 10.52
C ASP A 65 8.10 3.78 9.82
N TYR A 66 9.22 3.10 9.55
CA TYR A 66 9.24 1.72 9.10
C TYR A 66 8.91 0.79 10.27
N LEU A 67 8.14 -0.26 9.97
CA LEU A 67 7.79 -1.32 10.91
C LEU A 67 8.54 -2.62 10.59
#